data_AF-A0AAV2RB32-F1
#
_entry.id   AF-A0AAV2RB32-F1
#
_cell.length_a   1.000
_cell.length_b   1.000
_cell.length_c   1.000
_cell.angle_alpha   90.00
_cell.angle_beta   90.00
_cell.angle_gamma   90.00
#
_symmetry.space_group_name_H-M   'P 1'
#
loop_
_entity.id
_entity.type
_entity.pdbx_description
1 polymer ?
#
loop_
_entity_poly.entity_id
_entity_poly.type
_entity_poly.pdbx_seq_one_letter_code
_entity_poly.pdbx_strand_id
1 'polypeptide(L)'
;MAMLLVVVVLCGGLLQVTTAEITCYECTDDPDNAYHTYDPQCGSYHYQGHTDNMNGYDTCGIGIFNNGYTKRFIATTVSGDGECNYPYSLTECLCKGILCNSNSFCAQCGYPRPTPGTTEATTTTTTTVTTTPTPLTTHVTTTLATTSVPLQNIKCYSCVGCFIVEEGTTPVVEDGFTSCMTTVYQDRSQVIRGGSYEEHPDGECIGNKEAFSCWCSSKDLCNADAMDI
;
A
#
# COMPACT_ATOMS: atom_id res chain seq x y z
N MET A 1 20.98 66.04 38.99
CA MET A 1 20.03 64.92 38.96
C MET A 1 19.40 64.90 37.57
N ALA A 2 19.95 64.08 36.66
CA ALA A 2 19.41 63.89 35.32
C ALA A 2 18.71 62.53 35.30
N MET A 3 17.38 62.55 35.20
CA MET A 3 16.55 61.35 35.23
C MET A 3 16.44 60.81 33.80
N LEU A 4 16.99 59.61 33.64
CA LEU A 4 17.05 58.80 32.44
C LEU A 4 15.62 58.36 32.05
N LEU A 5 15.15 58.73 30.86
CA LEU A 5 13.90 58.20 30.29
C LEU A 5 14.25 57.33 29.08
N VAL A 6 14.50 56.04 29.34
CA VAL A 6 14.68 55.04 28.28
C VAL A 6 13.28 54.57 27.86
N VAL A 7 12.81 55.07 26.72
CA VAL A 7 11.60 54.56 26.07
C VAL A 7 11.95 53.21 25.44
N VAL A 8 11.73 52.13 26.19
CA VAL A 8 11.76 50.77 25.65
C VAL A 8 10.53 50.62 24.77
N VAL A 9 10.70 50.83 23.46
CA VAL A 9 9.71 50.44 22.45
C VAL A 9 9.67 48.92 22.44
N LEU A 10 8.80 48.36 23.27
CA LEU A 10 8.31 46.99 23.13
C LEU A 10 7.59 46.92 21.78
N CYS A 11 8.35 46.70 20.70
CA CYS A 11 7.85 46.08 19.50
C CYS A 11 7.43 44.67 19.90
N GLY A 12 6.24 44.57 20.50
CA GLY A 12 5.46 43.35 20.57
C GLY A 12 5.13 42.98 19.14
N GLY A 13 6.08 42.33 18.47
CA GLY A 13 5.82 41.58 17.27
C GLY A 13 4.76 40.57 17.64
N LEU A 14 3.51 40.86 17.28
CA LEU A 14 2.51 39.84 17.08
C LEU A 14 3.12 38.88 16.08
N LEU A 15 3.72 37.80 16.57
CA LEU A 15 3.94 36.61 15.79
C LEU A 15 2.55 36.19 15.35
N GLN A 16 2.16 36.64 14.16
CA GLN A 16 1.01 36.07 13.48
C GLN A 16 1.39 34.61 13.30
N VAL A 17 0.83 33.76 14.17
CA VAL A 17 0.85 32.33 13.99
C VAL A 17 0.01 32.11 12.74
N THR A 18 0.67 32.13 11.58
CA THR A 18 0.06 31.67 10.34
C THR A 18 -0.22 30.20 10.58
N THR A 19 -1.48 29.87 10.83
CA THR A 19 -1.92 28.47 10.80
C THR A 19 -1.50 27.95 9.43
N ALA A 20 -0.73 26.86 9.40
CA ALA A 20 -0.34 26.24 8.15
C ALA A 20 -1.63 25.91 7.37
N GLU A 21 -1.75 26.49 6.19
CA GLU A 21 -2.77 26.13 5.22
C GLU A 21 -2.15 25.04 4.34
N ILE A 22 -2.89 23.94 4.15
CA ILE A 22 -2.50 22.89 3.21
C ILE A 22 -3.45 22.89 2.02
N THR A 23 -2.88 22.69 0.84
CA THR A 23 -3.61 22.38 -0.39
C THR A 23 -3.37 20.92 -0.73
N CYS A 24 -4.43 20.16 -0.95
CA CYS A 24 -4.36 18.78 -1.43
C CYS A 24 -5.20 18.62 -2.68
N TYR A 25 -4.89 17.61 -3.49
CA TYR A 25 -5.86 17.14 -4.48
C TYR A 25 -7.04 16.48 -3.76
N GLU A 26 -8.25 16.78 -4.20
CA GLU A 26 -9.48 16.20 -3.66
C GLU A 26 -10.37 15.69 -4.79
N CYS A 27 -10.56 14.38 -4.84
CA CYS A 27 -11.38 13.74 -5.86
C CYS A 27 -11.69 12.28 -5.52
N THR A 28 -12.59 11.68 -6.29
CA THR A 28 -12.75 10.24 -6.41
C THR A 28 -13.11 9.84 -7.84
N ASP A 29 -12.64 8.69 -8.33
CA ASP A 29 -13.07 8.11 -9.60
C ASP A 29 -14.20 7.07 -9.43
N ASP A 30 -14.72 6.91 -8.21
CA ASP A 30 -15.92 6.13 -7.90
C ASP A 30 -17.18 6.99 -8.13
N PRO A 31 -18.02 6.67 -9.14
CA PRO A 31 -19.22 7.46 -9.45
C PRO A 31 -20.30 7.40 -8.36
N ASP A 32 -20.26 6.41 -7.48
CA ASP A 32 -21.25 6.21 -6.42
C ASP A 32 -20.86 6.90 -5.10
N ASN A 33 -19.66 7.48 -5.03
CA ASN A 33 -19.16 8.13 -3.83
C ASN A 33 -19.69 9.57 -3.71
N ALA A 34 -20.60 9.78 -2.75
CA ALA A 34 -21.23 11.07 -2.50
C ALA A 34 -20.40 12.05 -1.65
N TYR A 35 -19.25 11.65 -1.13
CA TYR A 35 -18.46 12.44 -0.18
C TYR A 35 -17.35 13.27 -0.81
N HIS A 36 -16.90 12.90 -2.01
CA HIS A 36 -15.83 13.59 -2.72
C HIS A 36 -16.29 13.99 -4.12
N THR A 37 -15.63 15.01 -4.68
CA THR A 37 -15.87 15.44 -6.06
C THR A 37 -15.51 14.31 -7.02
N TYR A 38 -16.50 13.80 -7.76
CA TYR A 38 -16.27 12.81 -8.80
C TYR A 38 -15.41 13.40 -9.93
N ASP A 39 -14.28 12.76 -10.23
CA ASP A 39 -13.42 13.05 -11.36
C ASP A 39 -12.89 11.71 -11.92
N PRO A 40 -13.23 11.34 -13.17
CA PRO A 40 -12.77 10.09 -13.78
C PRO A 40 -11.25 10.02 -13.99
N GLN A 41 -10.52 11.13 -13.81
CA GLN A 41 -9.05 11.18 -13.84
C GLN A 41 -8.42 11.09 -12.45
N CYS A 42 -9.19 10.93 -11.37
CA CYS A 42 -8.65 10.92 -10.01
C CYS A 42 -7.53 9.87 -9.79
N GLY A 43 -7.70 8.68 -10.37
CA GLY A 43 -6.70 7.61 -10.42
C GLY A 43 -5.51 7.84 -11.37
N SER A 44 -5.40 9.01 -12.01
CA SER A 44 -4.24 9.34 -12.84
C SER A 44 -3.01 9.63 -11.97
N TYR A 45 -1.85 9.09 -12.36
CA TYR A 45 -0.59 9.33 -11.65
C TYR A 45 -0.24 10.83 -11.65
N HIS A 46 -0.37 11.46 -12.81
CA HIS A 46 -0.13 12.89 -13.02
C HIS A 46 -1.43 13.70 -12.86
N TYR A 47 -2.24 13.37 -11.86
CA TYR A 47 -3.47 14.11 -11.60
C TYR A 47 -3.16 15.58 -11.29
N GLN A 48 -3.86 16.48 -11.99
CA GLN A 48 -3.76 17.95 -11.86
C GLN A 48 -5.15 18.58 -11.80
N GLY A 49 -6.14 17.82 -11.33
CA GLY A 49 -7.53 18.24 -11.31
C GLY A 49 -7.88 19.04 -10.06
N HIS A 50 -9.02 18.69 -9.46
CA HIS A 50 -9.59 19.43 -8.34
C HIS A 50 -8.70 19.42 -7.08
N THR A 51 -8.56 20.59 -6.46
CA THR A 51 -7.81 20.82 -5.23
C THR A 51 -8.71 21.46 -4.19
N ASP A 52 -8.51 21.11 -2.92
CA ASP A 52 -9.13 21.80 -1.78
C ASP A 52 -8.08 22.31 -0.79
N ASN A 53 -8.46 23.31 0.01
CA ASN A 53 -7.62 23.94 1.02
C ASN A 53 -8.29 23.86 2.39
N MET A 54 -7.54 23.46 3.41
CA MET A 54 -8.06 23.43 4.78
C MET A 54 -7.06 24.01 5.78
N ASN A 55 -7.57 24.93 6.61
CA ASN A 55 -6.79 25.54 7.67
C ASN A 55 -6.68 24.61 8.88
N GLY A 56 -5.47 24.51 9.44
CA GLY A 56 -5.22 23.74 10.66
C GLY A 56 -4.90 22.26 10.41
N TYR A 57 -4.75 21.85 9.15
CA TYR A 57 -4.30 20.52 8.74
C TYR A 57 -3.01 20.63 7.94
N ASP A 58 -2.20 19.57 7.96
CA ASP A 58 -0.87 19.55 7.32
C ASP A 58 -0.60 18.26 6.53
N THR A 59 -1.64 17.45 6.32
CA THR A 59 -1.53 16.11 5.74
C THR A 59 -2.52 15.92 4.59
N CYS A 60 -2.02 15.43 3.45
CA CYS A 60 -2.84 14.93 2.35
C CYS A 60 -2.85 13.40 2.32
N GLY A 61 -3.85 12.82 1.65
CA GLY A 61 -3.98 11.37 1.49
C GLY A 61 -4.32 10.95 0.06
N ILE A 62 -3.91 9.73 -0.28
CA ILE A 62 -4.41 8.95 -1.42
C ILE A 62 -4.94 7.65 -0.86
N GLY A 63 -6.18 7.30 -1.22
CA GLY A 63 -6.80 6.03 -0.88
C GLY A 63 -7.04 5.21 -2.13
N ILE A 64 -6.64 3.95 -2.15
CA ILE A 64 -6.91 3.01 -3.24
C ILE A 64 -7.77 1.87 -2.71
N PHE A 65 -8.98 1.76 -3.23
CA PHE A 65 -9.93 0.73 -2.87
C PHE A 65 -9.60 -0.60 -3.54
N ASN A 66 -9.99 -1.71 -2.92
CA ASN A 66 -9.77 -3.06 -3.47
C ASN A 66 -10.44 -3.29 -4.84
N ASN A 67 -11.46 -2.51 -5.18
CA ASN A 67 -12.11 -2.54 -6.50
C ASN A 67 -11.41 -1.66 -7.55
N GLY A 68 -10.27 -1.05 -7.20
CA GLY A 68 -9.43 -0.26 -8.10
C GLY A 68 -9.74 1.24 -8.10
N TYR A 69 -10.82 1.70 -7.45
CA TYR A 69 -11.10 3.13 -7.35
C TYR A 69 -10.06 3.85 -6.49
N THR A 70 -9.76 5.08 -6.86
CA THR A 70 -8.87 6.00 -6.17
C THR A 70 -9.68 7.16 -5.58
N LYS A 71 -9.31 7.57 -4.38
CA LYS A 71 -9.68 8.87 -3.80
C LYS A 71 -8.43 9.65 -3.41
N ARG A 72 -8.51 10.97 -3.51
CA ARG A 72 -7.52 11.91 -2.98
C ARG A 72 -8.25 12.83 -2.00
N PHE A 73 -7.65 13.11 -0.85
CA PHE A 73 -8.33 13.83 0.23
C PHE A 73 -7.37 14.59 1.14
N ILE A 74 -7.91 15.52 1.92
CA ILE A 74 -7.23 16.15 3.07
C ILE A 74 -7.44 15.25 4.28
N ALA A 75 -6.35 14.80 4.92
CA ALA A 75 -6.45 13.95 6.09
C ALA A 75 -6.73 14.79 7.34
N THR A 76 -7.82 14.49 8.03
CA THR A 76 -8.21 15.23 9.25
C THR A 76 -7.49 14.75 10.52
N THR A 77 -6.73 13.66 10.42
CA THR A 77 -5.93 13.12 11.51
C THR A 77 -4.47 13.50 11.30
N VAL A 78 -3.81 13.96 12.36
CA VAL A 78 -2.37 14.22 12.32
C VAL A 78 -1.65 12.90 12.18
N SER A 79 -0.99 12.69 11.04
CA SER A 79 -0.20 11.49 10.75
C SER A 79 1.25 11.86 10.42
N GLY A 80 2.12 10.85 10.39
CA GLY A 80 3.46 10.95 9.83
C GLY A 80 3.43 11.16 8.31
N ASP A 81 4.52 11.72 7.79
CA ASP A 81 4.77 11.76 6.35
C ASP A 81 5.16 10.36 5.85
N GLY A 82 4.50 9.88 4.80
CA GLY A 82 4.68 8.52 4.27
C GLY A 82 3.96 7.43 5.05
N GLU A 83 3.08 7.77 6.00
CA GLU A 83 2.35 6.78 6.80
C GLU A 83 1.34 5.99 5.95
N CYS A 84 1.18 4.70 6.26
CA CYS A 84 0.30 3.78 5.55
C CYS A 84 -0.78 3.26 6.49
N ASN A 85 -2.04 3.43 6.11
CA ASN A 85 -3.21 2.90 6.82
C ASN A 85 -3.96 1.90 5.94
N TYR A 86 -4.49 0.83 6.54
CA TYR A 86 -5.21 -0.21 5.81
C TYR A 86 -6.65 -0.41 6.35
N PRO A 87 -7.51 0.63 6.32
CA PRO A 87 -8.87 0.50 6.82
C PRO A 87 -9.77 -0.28 5.84
N TYR A 88 -10.36 -1.39 6.30
CA TYR A 88 -11.40 -2.12 5.55
C TYR A 88 -10.93 -2.63 4.17
N SER A 89 -11.42 -2.02 3.09
CA SER A 89 -11.17 -2.39 1.70
C SER A 89 -10.38 -1.30 0.97
N LEU A 90 -9.54 -0.59 1.71
CA LEU A 90 -8.87 0.62 1.28
C LEU A 90 -7.44 0.64 1.83
N THR A 91 -6.48 0.94 0.95
CA THR A 91 -5.11 1.29 1.33
C THR A 91 -4.98 2.81 1.25
N GLU A 92 -4.69 3.47 2.37
CA GLU A 92 -4.44 4.90 2.42
C GLU A 92 -2.95 5.16 2.64
N CYS A 93 -2.36 6.02 1.81
CA CYS A 93 -1.05 6.60 2.06
C CYS A 93 -1.18 8.08 2.34
N LEU A 94 -0.51 8.52 3.40
CA LEU A 94 -0.53 9.87 3.91
C LEU A 94 0.81 10.54 3.63
N CYS A 95 0.78 11.84 3.36
CA CYS A 95 1.98 12.62 3.10
C CYS A 95 1.82 14.05 3.60
N LYS A 96 2.94 14.73 3.82
CA LYS A 96 2.96 16.15 4.20
C LYS A 96 3.42 17.05 3.07
N GLY A 97 2.87 18.27 3.07
CA GLY A 97 3.22 19.31 2.11
C GLY A 97 2.16 19.54 1.04
N ILE A 98 2.30 20.67 0.35
CA ILE A 98 1.36 21.13 -0.66
C ILE A 98 1.33 20.13 -1.82
N LEU A 99 0.14 19.61 -2.12
CA LEU A 99 -0.12 18.68 -3.23
C LEU A 99 0.80 17.44 -3.20
N CYS A 100 1.25 17.01 -2.02
CA CYS A 100 2.10 15.82 -1.88
C CYS A 100 1.36 14.54 -2.31
N ASN A 101 0.01 14.56 -2.25
CA ASN A 101 -0.84 13.48 -2.75
C ASN A 101 -0.97 13.56 -4.27
N SER A 102 0.13 13.77 -4.97
CA SER A 102 0.28 13.78 -6.42
C SER A 102 1.39 12.83 -6.82
N ASN A 103 1.35 12.29 -8.04
CA ASN A 103 2.43 11.43 -8.55
C ASN A 103 2.79 10.27 -7.60
N SER A 104 1.78 9.72 -6.92
CA SER A 104 1.92 8.58 -6.02
C SER A 104 0.70 7.67 -6.12
N PHE A 105 0.93 6.38 -5.92
CA PHE A 105 -0.08 5.33 -5.78
C PHE A 105 0.19 4.49 -4.53
N CYS A 106 0.70 5.12 -3.47
CA CYS A 106 0.99 4.41 -2.24
C CYS A 106 1.98 3.24 -2.45
N ALA A 107 2.96 3.40 -3.35
CA ALA A 107 3.98 2.38 -3.60
C ALA A 107 4.79 2.07 -2.33
N GLN A 108 4.99 3.08 -1.48
CA GLN A 108 5.60 2.90 -0.16
C GLN A 108 4.76 2.03 0.80
N CYS A 109 3.47 1.85 0.50
CA CYS A 109 2.54 1.00 1.23
C CYS A 109 2.32 -0.36 0.56
N GLY A 110 3.20 -0.75 -0.38
CA GLY A 110 3.13 -2.05 -1.04
C GLY A 110 1.89 -2.23 -1.92
N TYR A 111 1.23 -1.15 -2.33
CA TYR A 111 0.15 -1.23 -3.32
C TYR A 111 0.75 -1.17 -4.73
N PRO A 112 0.82 -2.29 -5.47
CA PRO A 112 1.36 -2.28 -6.82
C PRO A 112 0.45 -1.42 -7.70
N ARG A 113 1.05 -0.56 -8.52
CA ARG A 113 0.34 0.30 -9.46
C ARG A 113 -0.57 -0.55 -10.38
N PRO A 114 -1.90 -0.29 -10.46
CA PRO A 114 -2.68 -0.75 -11.60
C PRO A 114 -2.07 -0.10 -12.85
N THR A 115 -1.56 -0.90 -13.78
CA THR A 115 -0.92 -0.37 -14.98
C THR A 115 -1.94 0.53 -15.71
N PRO A 116 -1.67 1.84 -15.90
CA PRO A 116 -2.65 2.72 -16.50
C PRO A 116 -2.86 2.32 -17.96
N GLY A 117 -4.10 1.93 -18.27
CA GLY A 117 -4.50 1.44 -19.59
C GLY A 117 -5.19 0.07 -19.56
N THR A 118 -5.08 -0.70 -18.47
CA THR A 118 -5.81 -1.96 -18.34
C THR A 118 -7.20 -1.71 -17.79
N THR A 119 -8.10 -1.19 -18.62
CA THR A 119 -9.52 -1.46 -18.43
C THR A 119 -9.70 -2.96 -18.67
N GLU A 120 -9.61 -3.79 -17.62
CA GLU A 120 -9.91 -5.22 -17.74
C GLU A 120 -11.41 -5.37 -18.03
N ALA A 121 -11.74 -5.39 -19.32
CA ALA A 121 -12.92 -6.11 -19.77
C ALA A 121 -12.62 -7.61 -19.57
N THR A 122 -13.02 -8.15 -18.41
CA THR A 122 -12.96 -9.58 -18.10
C THR A 122 -13.71 -10.35 -19.19
N THR A 123 -12.98 -10.87 -20.18
CA THR A 123 -13.51 -11.80 -21.18
C THR A 123 -13.01 -13.19 -20.81
N THR A 124 -13.82 -13.91 -20.04
CA THR A 124 -13.54 -15.28 -19.61
C THR A 124 -13.39 -16.20 -20.83
N THR A 125 -12.16 -16.62 -21.14
CA THR A 125 -11.89 -17.62 -22.18
C THR A 125 -11.53 -18.94 -21.51
N THR A 126 -12.50 -19.85 -21.42
CA THR A 126 -12.32 -21.20 -20.88
C THR A 126 -11.45 -22.03 -21.81
N THR A 127 -10.21 -22.35 -21.40
CA THR A 127 -9.35 -23.32 -22.10
C THR A 127 -9.27 -24.59 -21.28
N THR A 128 -9.79 -25.69 -21.81
CA THR A 128 -9.74 -27.02 -21.20
C THR A 128 -8.38 -27.65 -21.51
N VAL A 129 -7.53 -27.84 -20.50
CA VAL A 129 -6.26 -28.57 -20.65
C VAL A 129 -6.40 -29.93 -19.97
N THR A 130 -6.22 -30.98 -20.76
CA THR A 130 -6.14 -32.38 -20.30
C THR A 130 -4.67 -32.76 -20.17
N THR A 131 -4.21 -33.14 -18.98
CA THR A 131 -2.87 -33.70 -18.77
C THR A 131 -2.90 -35.06 -18.07
N THR A 132 -2.03 -35.92 -18.59
CA THR A 132 -1.83 -37.35 -18.29
C THR A 132 -0.85 -37.53 -17.12
N PRO A 133 -1.04 -38.50 -16.20
CA PRO A 133 -0.15 -38.69 -15.05
C PRO A 133 1.17 -39.39 -15.41
N THR A 134 2.28 -38.89 -14.87
CA THR A 134 3.62 -39.53 -14.88
C THR A 134 4.05 -39.82 -13.44
N PRO A 135 4.57 -41.03 -13.10
CA PRO A 135 4.97 -41.37 -11.74
C PRO A 135 6.38 -40.86 -11.39
N LEU A 136 6.54 -40.37 -10.15
CA LEU A 136 7.77 -39.78 -9.63
C LEU A 136 8.46 -40.70 -8.60
N THR A 137 9.76 -40.95 -8.78
CA THR A 137 10.61 -41.74 -7.86
C THR A 137 11.31 -40.80 -6.87
N THR A 138 11.30 -41.15 -5.58
CA THR A 138 11.87 -40.36 -4.47
C THR A 138 13.27 -40.86 -4.07
N HIS A 139 14.24 -39.95 -3.93
CA HIS A 139 15.45 -40.17 -3.14
C HIS A 139 15.70 -38.98 -2.20
N VAL A 140 15.94 -39.30 -0.93
CA VAL A 140 16.20 -38.37 0.18
C VAL A 140 17.70 -38.29 0.42
N THR A 141 18.27 -37.09 0.49
CA THR A 141 19.52 -36.82 1.22
C THR A 141 19.53 -35.38 1.76
N THR A 142 19.64 -35.26 3.08
CA THR A 142 19.72 -34.01 3.84
C THR A 142 21.16 -33.52 3.92
N THR A 143 21.43 -32.26 3.55
CA THR A 143 22.69 -31.58 3.87
C THR A 143 22.39 -30.15 4.33
N LEU A 144 22.74 -29.83 5.57
CA LEU A 144 22.68 -28.48 6.13
C LEU A 144 23.95 -27.71 5.73
N ALA A 145 23.79 -26.68 4.91
CA ALA A 145 24.84 -25.72 4.57
C ALA A 145 24.31 -24.29 4.76
N THR A 146 24.86 -23.58 5.74
CA THR A 146 24.60 -22.15 5.95
C THR A 146 25.34 -21.38 4.85
N THR A 147 24.62 -21.12 3.77
CA THR A 147 25.10 -20.38 2.61
C THR A 147 24.44 -19.01 2.66
N SER A 148 25.22 -17.93 2.70
CA SER A 148 24.69 -16.57 2.54
C SER A 148 24.08 -16.47 1.15
N VAL A 149 22.75 -16.58 1.08
CA VAL A 149 21.99 -16.64 -0.16
C VAL A 149 22.10 -15.25 -0.83
N PRO A 150 22.44 -15.19 -2.13
CA PRO A 150 22.42 -13.92 -2.85
C PRO A 150 21.02 -13.32 -2.78
N LEU A 151 20.90 -11.99 -2.64
CA LEU A 151 19.63 -11.25 -2.76
C LEU A 151 18.88 -11.78 -3.99
N GLN A 152 17.86 -12.60 -3.76
CA GLN A 152 17.08 -13.23 -4.82
C GLN A 152 15.82 -12.43 -4.99
N ASN A 153 15.64 -11.88 -6.20
CA ASN A 153 14.37 -11.30 -6.66
C ASN A 153 13.32 -12.42 -6.72
N ILE A 154 12.68 -12.68 -5.57
CA ILE A 154 11.65 -13.71 -5.43
C ILE A 154 10.34 -13.21 -6.03
N LYS A 155 9.62 -14.10 -6.71
CA LYS A 155 8.27 -13.80 -7.23
C LYS A 155 7.24 -14.11 -6.18
N CYS A 156 6.24 -13.25 -6.00
CA CYS A 156 5.17 -13.45 -5.03
C CYS A 156 3.79 -13.28 -5.67
N TYR A 157 2.76 -13.91 -5.10
CA TYR A 157 1.40 -13.49 -5.40
C TYR A 157 1.12 -12.16 -4.71
N SER A 158 0.44 -11.25 -5.40
CA SER A 158 -0.07 -10.01 -4.81
C SER A 158 -1.57 -9.91 -5.10
N CYS A 159 -2.37 -9.97 -4.04
CA CYS A 159 -3.81 -9.88 -4.14
C CYS A 159 -4.43 -9.61 -2.76
N VAL A 160 -5.63 -9.01 -2.76
CA VAL A 160 -6.42 -8.73 -1.56
C VAL A 160 -7.73 -9.51 -1.64
N GLY A 161 -8.09 -10.21 -0.57
CA GLY A 161 -9.28 -11.07 -0.52
C GLY A 161 -9.11 -12.44 -1.20
N CYS A 162 -7.89 -12.81 -1.59
CA CYS A 162 -7.58 -14.06 -2.27
C CYS A 162 -7.22 -15.17 -1.27
N PHE A 163 -8.25 -15.74 -0.63
CA PHE A 163 -8.06 -16.85 0.32
C PHE A 163 -7.31 -18.03 -0.29
N ILE A 164 -7.66 -18.36 -1.53
CA ILE A 164 -7.03 -19.42 -2.31
C ILE A 164 -6.47 -18.75 -3.56
N VAL A 165 -5.22 -19.06 -3.89
CA VAL A 165 -4.65 -18.66 -5.17
C VAL A 165 -5.07 -19.71 -6.20
N GLU A 166 -5.99 -19.35 -7.09
CA GLU A 166 -6.47 -20.29 -8.12
C GLU A 166 -5.39 -20.55 -9.18
N GLU A 167 -5.44 -21.74 -9.78
CA GLU A 167 -4.60 -22.11 -10.90
C GLU A 167 -4.84 -21.14 -12.07
N GLY A 168 -3.85 -20.29 -12.36
CA GLY A 168 -3.96 -19.22 -13.36
C GLY A 168 -3.97 -17.80 -12.80
N THR A 169 -3.96 -17.62 -11.47
CA THR A 169 -3.69 -16.31 -10.87
C THR A 169 -2.32 -15.82 -11.33
N THR A 170 -2.28 -14.68 -12.03
CA THR A 170 -1.01 -14.15 -12.54
C THR A 170 -0.24 -13.55 -11.36
N PRO A 171 0.97 -14.04 -11.04
CA PRO A 171 1.77 -13.47 -9.97
C PRO A 171 2.22 -12.07 -10.33
N VAL A 172 2.24 -11.19 -9.33
CA VAL A 172 2.83 -9.86 -9.49
C VAL A 172 4.32 -10.02 -9.27
N VAL A 173 5.07 -9.81 -10.35
CA VAL A 173 6.54 -9.83 -10.32
C VAL A 173 6.99 -8.38 -10.19
N GLU A 174 7.40 -7.98 -8.99
CA GLU A 174 8.15 -6.75 -8.79
C GLU A 174 9.61 -7.07 -8.49
N ASP A 175 10.50 -6.25 -9.06
CA ASP A 175 11.92 -6.37 -8.80
C ASP A 175 12.24 -5.92 -7.36
N GLY A 176 13.06 -6.70 -6.66
CA GLY A 176 13.60 -6.33 -5.35
C GLY A 176 12.90 -6.95 -4.14
N PHE A 177 11.84 -7.75 -4.30
CA PHE A 177 11.34 -8.55 -3.19
C PHE A 177 12.38 -9.56 -2.73
N THR A 178 12.50 -9.70 -1.41
CA THR A 178 13.42 -10.63 -0.74
C THR A 178 12.66 -11.72 0.05
N SER A 179 11.37 -11.53 0.31
CA SER A 179 10.47 -12.56 0.84
C SER A 179 9.03 -12.34 0.35
N CYS A 180 8.19 -13.37 0.38
CA CYS A 180 6.75 -13.26 0.16
C CYS A 180 6.00 -13.25 1.47
N MET A 181 4.89 -12.52 1.52
CA MET A 181 4.05 -12.31 2.70
C MET A 181 2.62 -12.81 2.45
N THR A 182 2.00 -13.36 3.49
CA THR A 182 0.55 -13.59 3.60
C THR A 182 0.06 -12.99 4.92
N THR A 183 -0.90 -12.06 4.86
CA THR A 183 -1.56 -11.47 6.02
C THR A 183 -3.01 -11.93 6.08
N VAL A 184 -3.46 -12.39 7.23
CA VAL A 184 -4.84 -12.81 7.48
C VAL A 184 -5.44 -11.96 8.59
N TYR A 185 -6.57 -11.31 8.31
CA TYR A 185 -7.36 -10.54 9.27
C TYR A 185 -8.41 -11.45 9.93
N GLN A 186 -8.34 -11.57 11.26
CA GLN A 186 -9.16 -12.51 12.03
C GLN A 186 -10.63 -12.10 12.09
N ASP A 187 -10.92 -10.80 12.07
CA ASP A 187 -12.26 -10.23 12.23
C ASP A 187 -13.04 -10.13 10.92
N ARG A 188 -12.35 -10.17 9.77
CA ARG A 188 -12.93 -9.81 8.47
C ARG A 188 -12.89 -10.91 7.42
N SER A 189 -12.31 -12.06 7.74
CA SER A 189 -12.05 -13.11 6.75
C SER A 189 -11.41 -12.47 5.51
N GLN A 190 -10.25 -11.83 5.68
CA GLN A 190 -9.54 -11.20 4.56
C GLN A 190 -8.12 -11.72 4.56
N VAL A 191 -7.65 -12.12 3.37
CA VAL A 191 -6.27 -12.54 3.14
C VAL A 191 -5.63 -11.56 2.17
N ILE A 192 -4.50 -10.99 2.55
CA ILE A 192 -3.64 -10.18 1.70
C ILE A 192 -2.39 -10.99 1.40
N ARG A 193 -2.00 -11.05 0.13
CA ARG A 193 -0.75 -11.66 -0.32
C ARG A 193 0.09 -10.56 -0.96
N GLY A 194 1.41 -10.61 -0.78
CA GLY A 194 2.34 -9.66 -1.38
C GLY A 194 3.79 -10.11 -1.28
N GLY A 195 4.69 -9.26 -1.75
CA GLY A 195 6.13 -9.38 -1.47
C GLY A 195 6.55 -8.40 -0.38
N SER A 196 7.68 -8.67 0.26
CA SER A 196 8.38 -7.78 1.18
C SER A 196 9.78 -7.48 0.64
N TYR A 197 10.23 -6.24 0.83
CA TYR A 197 11.62 -5.84 0.57
C TYR A 197 12.55 -6.20 1.73
N GLU A 198 11.98 -6.58 2.88
CA GLU A 198 12.71 -7.04 4.05
C GLU A 198 12.90 -8.56 4.03
N GLU A 199 14.09 -9.00 4.43
CA GLU A 199 14.41 -10.43 4.54
C GLU A 199 13.72 -11.03 5.75
N HIS A 200 12.86 -12.01 5.50
CA HIS A 200 12.22 -12.84 6.53
C HIS A 200 12.50 -14.33 6.24
N PRO A 201 12.91 -15.13 7.24
CA PRO A 201 13.04 -16.57 7.08
C PRO A 201 11.68 -17.24 6.90
N ASP A 202 11.69 -18.40 6.23
CA ASP A 202 10.52 -19.27 6.10
C ASP A 202 9.83 -19.55 7.43
N GLY A 203 8.52 -19.31 7.46
CA GLY A 203 7.67 -19.60 8.62
C GLY A 203 7.76 -18.57 9.74
N GLU A 204 8.50 -17.47 9.55
CA GLU A 204 8.33 -16.32 10.45
C GLU A 204 6.89 -15.82 10.36
N CYS A 205 6.27 -15.60 11.52
CA CYS A 205 4.94 -15.03 11.62
C CYS A 205 4.90 -13.97 12.73
N ILE A 206 4.34 -12.81 12.43
CA ILE A 206 4.14 -11.70 13.35
C ILE A 206 2.66 -11.37 13.33
N GLY A 207 2.04 -11.35 14.51
CA GLY A 207 0.61 -11.05 14.64
C GLY A 207 0.29 -10.16 15.80
N ASN A 208 -0.85 -9.49 15.69
CA ASN A 208 -1.50 -8.75 16.76
C ASN A 208 -2.94 -9.29 16.95
N LYS A 209 -3.82 -8.53 17.60
CA LYS A 209 -5.21 -8.96 17.85
C LYS A 209 -6.10 -8.92 16.60
N GLU A 210 -5.67 -8.25 15.55
CA GLU A 210 -6.47 -7.96 14.35
C GLU A 210 -6.02 -8.82 13.17
N ALA A 211 -4.71 -8.97 13.00
CA ALA A 211 -4.12 -9.71 11.89
C ALA A 211 -2.88 -10.51 12.31
N PHE A 212 -2.60 -11.55 11.54
CA PHE A 212 -1.30 -12.22 11.54
C PHE A 212 -0.70 -12.17 10.13
N SER A 213 0.58 -11.89 10.03
CA SER A 213 1.36 -11.94 8.79
C SER A 213 2.39 -13.04 8.91
N CYS A 214 2.54 -13.86 7.88
CA CYS A 214 3.58 -14.88 7.77
C CYS A 214 4.39 -14.70 6.50
N TRP A 215 5.66 -15.10 6.55
CA TRP A 215 6.60 -14.93 5.45
C TRP A 215 7.23 -16.24 5.00
N CYS A 216 7.69 -16.22 3.76
CA CYS A 216 8.47 -17.28 3.14
C CYS A 216 9.44 -16.69 2.11
N SER A 217 10.62 -17.29 1.97
CA SER A 217 11.71 -16.84 1.11
C SER A 217 12.44 -17.99 0.39
N SER A 218 12.10 -19.27 0.66
CA SER A 218 12.80 -20.40 0.03
C SER A 218 12.45 -20.70 -1.43
N LYS A 219 11.30 -20.23 -1.93
CA LYS A 219 10.86 -20.49 -3.31
C LYS A 219 9.97 -19.38 -3.85
N ASP A 220 10.06 -19.13 -5.16
CA ASP A 220 9.08 -18.34 -5.88
C ASP A 220 7.66 -18.81 -5.57
N LEU A 221 6.77 -17.86 -5.36
CA LEU A 221 5.34 -18.06 -5.15
C LEU A 221 5.03 -18.91 -3.91
N CYS A 222 5.91 -18.87 -2.91
CA CYS A 222 5.71 -19.61 -1.66
C CYS A 222 4.48 -19.15 -0.87
N ASN A 223 3.99 -17.93 -1.11
CA ASN A 223 2.77 -17.41 -0.52
C ASN A 223 1.50 -17.84 -1.29
N ALA A 224 1.48 -19.04 -1.87
CA ALA A 224 0.26 -19.63 -2.46
C ALA A 224 -0.65 -20.23 -1.38
N ASP A 225 -0.03 -20.90 -0.40
CA ASP A 225 -0.70 -21.72 0.59
C ASP A 225 -0.76 -20.92 1.89
N ALA A 226 -1.89 -20.25 2.15
CA ALA A 226 -2.07 -19.45 3.38
C ALA A 226 -2.17 -20.31 4.65
N MET A 227 -2.24 -21.64 4.54
CA MET A 227 -2.70 -22.51 5.63
C MET A 227 -1.93 -23.82 5.81
N ASP A 228 -0.77 -24.02 5.16
CA ASP A 228 0.11 -25.17 5.46
C ASP A 228 1.26 -24.80 6.43
N ILE A 229 1.18 -23.64 7.10
CA ILE A 229 2.10 -23.17 8.15
C ILE A 229 1.50 -23.39 9.52
#